data_AF-A0A8U0TIQ5-F1
#
_entry.id   AF-A0A8U0TIQ5-F1
#
_cell.length_a   1.000
_cell.length_b   1.000
_cell.length_c   1.000
_cell.angle_alpha   90.00
_cell.angle_beta   90.00
_cell.angle_gamma   90.00
#
_symmetry.space_group_name_H-M   'P 1'
#
loop_
_entity.id
_entity.type
_entity.pdbx_description
1 polymer ?
#
loop_
_entity_poly.entity_id
_entity_poly.type
_entity_poly.pdbx_seq_one_letter_code
_entity_poly.pdbx_strand_id
1 'polypeptide(L)'
;MNILGLVVFAIVFGIALRKLGEEGEILIKFFNSFNEATMVLVSWIMWYAPLGIMFLVAGKIVEMEDVGTLFASLGKYIACCIVGHAIHGLLVLPGIYFIITRKNPYTFLWGIFTALATGFGTSSSSATLPLMMKCVEENNGVSKHISRFILPIGATVNMDGAALFQCVAAVFIAQLNNIPLNFIQVFTILVTATASSVGAAGIPAGGVLTLAIILEAVGLPTSDISLILAVDWLVDRTCTILNVEGDAYGAGLLQWYVDRSDKPGKGPELSEVKTVDGTPAVPEHSPLIEEKESRVAGEETAAAARGSEKESVM
;
A
#
# COMPACT_ATOMS: atom_id res chain seq x y z
N MET A 1 13.79 9.97 1.61
CA MET A 1 12.68 10.38 0.72
C MET A 1 11.47 10.66 1.60
N ASN A 2 10.77 11.79 1.43
CA ASN A 2 9.59 12.11 2.24
C ASN A 2 8.32 11.56 1.57
N ILE A 3 8.03 10.28 1.81
CA ILE A 3 6.90 9.57 1.19
C ILE A 3 5.57 10.18 1.63
N LEU A 4 5.40 10.45 2.93
CA LEU A 4 4.17 11.05 3.46
C LEU A 4 3.87 12.42 2.82
N GLY A 5 4.89 13.28 2.70
CA GLY A 5 4.75 14.58 2.05
C GLY A 5 4.37 14.46 0.57
N LEU A 6 4.96 13.50 -0.15
CA LEU A 6 4.61 13.22 -1.54
C LEU A 6 3.18 12.68 -1.68
N VAL A 7 2.73 11.81 -0.76
CA VAL A 7 1.36 11.29 -0.74
C VAL A 7 0.35 12.41 -0.46
N VAL A 8 0.60 13.27 0.55
CA VAL A 8 -0.27 14.42 0.85
C VAL A 8 -0.36 15.35 -0.35
N PHE A 9 0.77 15.69 -0.96
CA PHE A 9 0.80 16.48 -2.19
C PHE A 9 0.00 15.82 -3.31
N ALA A 10 0.21 14.52 -3.57
CA ALA A 10 -0.48 13.79 -4.62
C ALA A 10 -2.00 13.74 -4.41
N ILE A 11 -2.47 13.61 -3.17
CA ILE A 11 -3.90 13.65 -2.83
C ILE A 11 -4.48 15.04 -3.11
N VAL A 12 -3.84 16.10 -2.58
CA VAL A 12 -4.31 17.49 -2.78
C VAL A 12 -4.30 17.85 -4.27
N PHE A 13 -3.25 17.46 -4.98
CA PHE A 13 -3.10 17.67 -6.42
C PHE A 13 -4.14 16.89 -7.22
N GLY A 14 -4.41 15.62 -6.86
CA GLY A 14 -5.47 14.82 -7.48
C GLY A 14 -6.86 15.42 -7.28
N ILE A 15 -7.15 15.95 -6.08
CA ILE A 15 -8.40 16.68 -5.81
C ILE A 15 -8.48 17.97 -6.64
N ALA A 16 -7.37 18.70 -6.77
CA ALA A 16 -7.31 19.89 -7.61
C ALA A 16 -7.60 19.54 -9.08
N LEU A 17 -6.92 18.53 -9.66
CA LEU A 17 -7.17 18.07 -11.03
C LEU A 17 -8.62 17.67 -11.25
N ARG A 18 -9.25 17.00 -10.28
CA ARG A 18 -10.68 16.66 -10.37
C ARG A 18 -11.57 17.89 -10.38
N LYS A 19 -11.22 18.95 -9.64
CA LYS A 19 -11.98 20.22 -9.64
C LYS A 19 -11.83 21.02 -10.94
N LEU A 20 -10.75 20.82 -11.71
CA LEU A 20 -10.57 21.46 -13.01
C LEU A 20 -11.52 20.93 -14.09
N GLY A 21 -12.22 19.81 -13.86
CA GLY A 21 -13.15 19.24 -14.84
C GLY A 21 -12.43 18.75 -16.09
N GLU A 22 -12.90 19.17 -17.27
CA GLU A 22 -12.36 18.75 -18.57
C GLU A 22 -10.89 19.15 -18.77
N GLU A 23 -10.48 20.32 -18.26
CA GLU A 23 -9.09 20.77 -18.37
C GLU A 23 -8.11 19.86 -17.61
N GLY A 24 -8.56 19.20 -16.54
CA GLY A 24 -7.76 18.27 -15.76
C GLY A 24 -7.62 16.87 -16.40
N GLU A 25 -8.45 16.53 -17.37
CA GLU A 25 -8.58 15.16 -17.89
C GLU A 25 -7.31 14.66 -18.58
N ILE A 26 -6.61 15.53 -19.31
CA ILE A 26 -5.35 15.20 -19.99
C ILE A 26 -4.28 14.80 -18.98
N LEU A 27 -4.14 15.55 -17.89
CA LEU A 27 -3.16 15.24 -16.84
C LEU A 27 -3.53 13.96 -16.09
N ILE A 28 -4.81 13.73 -15.80
CA ILE A 28 -5.27 12.48 -15.19
C ILE A 28 -4.92 11.29 -16.09
N LYS A 29 -5.17 11.37 -17.40
CA LYS A 29 -4.81 10.33 -18.38
C LYS A 29 -3.30 10.10 -18.46
N PHE A 30 -2.51 11.18 -18.42
CA PHE A 30 -1.06 11.09 -18.37
C PHE A 30 -0.57 10.33 -17.13
N PHE A 31 -0.99 10.72 -15.92
CA PHE A 31 -0.56 10.06 -14.68
C PHE A 31 -1.04 8.61 -14.59
N ASN A 32 -2.25 8.30 -15.08
CA ASN A 32 -2.73 6.93 -15.17
C ASN A 32 -1.84 6.08 -16.09
N SER A 33 -1.50 6.60 -17.28
CA SER A 33 -0.64 5.90 -18.24
C SER A 33 0.78 5.72 -17.70
N PHE A 34 1.32 6.74 -17.04
CA PHE A 34 2.61 6.69 -16.36
C PHE A 34 2.64 5.64 -15.24
N ASN A 35 1.55 5.54 -14.47
CA ASN A 35 1.44 4.53 -13.42
C ASN A 35 1.40 3.12 -14.02
N GLU A 36 0.62 2.87 -15.07
CA GLU A 36 0.60 1.56 -15.75
C GLU A 36 1.98 1.19 -16.32
N ALA A 37 2.71 2.14 -16.92
CA ALA A 37 4.09 1.91 -17.36
C ALA A 37 5.02 1.55 -16.20
N THR A 38 4.85 2.20 -15.04
CA THR A 38 5.60 1.88 -13.82
C THR A 38 5.30 0.46 -13.33
N MET A 39 4.05 0.00 -13.40
CA MET A 39 3.69 -1.38 -13.03
C MET A 39 4.31 -2.43 -13.96
N VAL A 40 4.52 -2.12 -15.24
CA VAL A 40 5.29 -2.98 -16.15
C VAL A 40 6.75 -3.10 -15.70
N LEU A 41 7.40 -2.00 -15.31
CA LEU A 41 8.76 -2.03 -14.78
C LEU A 41 8.86 -2.87 -13.50
N VAL A 42 7.89 -2.72 -12.59
CA VAL A 42 7.79 -3.54 -11.38
C VAL A 42 7.73 -5.02 -11.75
N SER A 43 6.93 -5.37 -12.76
CA SER A 43 6.81 -6.75 -13.25
C SER A 43 8.15 -7.34 -13.71
N TRP A 44 9.00 -6.54 -14.36
CA TRP A 44 10.34 -6.99 -14.77
C TRP A 44 11.27 -7.17 -13.58
N ILE A 45 11.24 -6.24 -12.62
CA ILE A 45 12.00 -6.35 -11.37
C ILE A 45 11.61 -7.62 -10.61
N MET A 46 10.34 -8.02 -10.66
CA MET A 46 9.87 -9.25 -10.01
C MET A 46 10.48 -10.53 -10.55
N TRP A 47 10.84 -10.57 -11.84
CA TRP A 47 11.58 -11.70 -12.39
C TRP A 47 12.99 -11.81 -11.79
N TYR A 48 13.58 -10.69 -11.38
CA TYR A 48 14.90 -10.64 -10.75
C TYR A 48 14.86 -10.79 -9.22
N ALA A 49 13.73 -10.49 -8.59
CA ALA A 49 13.56 -10.47 -7.13
C ALA A 49 14.04 -11.73 -6.39
N PRO A 50 13.81 -12.97 -6.86
CA PRO A 50 14.28 -14.19 -6.16
C PRO A 50 15.80 -14.22 -5.98
N LEU A 51 16.55 -13.75 -6.98
CA LEU A 51 18.01 -13.69 -6.92
C LEU A 51 18.48 -12.62 -5.92
N GLY A 52 17.85 -11.45 -5.95
CA GLY A 52 18.14 -10.36 -5.00
C GLY A 52 17.86 -10.77 -3.55
N ILE A 53 16.72 -11.41 -3.28
CA ILE A 53 16.35 -11.90 -1.95
C ILE A 53 17.37 -12.92 -1.45
N MET A 54 17.82 -13.85 -2.30
CA MET A 54 18.84 -14.84 -1.93
C MET A 54 20.13 -14.18 -1.44
N PHE A 55 20.65 -13.17 -2.15
CA PHE A 55 21.85 -12.45 -1.74
C PHE A 55 21.64 -11.56 -0.52
N LEU A 56 20.47 -10.93 -0.37
CA LEU A 56 20.14 -10.14 0.81
C LEU A 56 20.08 -10.99 2.08
N VAL A 57 19.51 -12.20 2.00
CA VAL A 57 19.49 -13.16 3.11
C VAL A 57 20.90 -13.68 3.40
N ALA A 58 21.64 -14.09 2.36
CA ALA A 58 23.00 -14.61 2.53
C ALA A 58 23.96 -13.56 3.13
N GLY A 59 23.90 -12.31 2.67
CA GLY A 59 24.74 -11.22 3.17
C GLY A 59 24.52 -10.95 4.67
N LYS A 60 23.28 -11.08 5.16
CA LYS A 60 22.98 -10.89 6.58
C LYS A 60 23.37 -12.07 7.46
N ILE A 61 23.36 -13.29 6.93
CA ILE A 61 23.88 -14.45 7.67
C ILE A 61 25.40 -14.31 7.92
N VAL A 62 26.14 -13.69 6.98
CA VAL A 62 27.60 -13.49 7.09
C VAL A 62 27.97 -12.40 8.09
N GLU A 63 27.12 -11.39 8.31
CA GLU A 63 27.36 -10.31 9.28
C GLU A 63 27.22 -10.76 10.74
N MET A 64 26.81 -12.00 11.01
CA MET A 64 26.62 -12.50 12.37
C MET A 64 27.93 -13.03 12.97
N GLU A 65 28.43 -12.37 14.02
CA GLU A 65 29.51 -12.86 14.88
C GLU A 65 28.94 -13.35 16.23
N ASP A 66 29.13 -14.63 16.53
CA ASP A 66 28.55 -15.47 17.60
C ASP A 66 28.88 -15.04 19.07
N VAL A 67 27.99 -15.24 20.07
CA VAL A 67 28.34 -15.33 21.53
C VAL A 67 27.26 -16.02 22.44
N GLY A 68 27.52 -17.26 22.87
CA GLY A 68 26.54 -18.20 23.46
C GLY A 68 25.80 -17.93 24.80
N THR A 69 26.04 -16.87 25.58
CA THR A 69 25.30 -16.61 26.84
C THR A 69 24.36 -15.40 26.78
N LEU A 70 24.75 -14.34 26.07
CA LEU A 70 23.84 -13.26 25.67
C LEU A 70 22.78 -13.78 24.68
N PHE A 71 23.12 -14.77 23.86
CA PHE A 71 22.20 -15.46 22.95
C PHE A 71 21.01 -16.14 23.65
N ALA A 72 21.12 -16.54 24.92
CA ALA A 72 19.99 -17.18 25.60
C ALA A 72 18.90 -16.17 25.95
N SER A 73 19.27 -14.99 26.44
CA SER A 73 18.33 -13.90 26.76
C SER A 73 17.87 -13.17 25.50
N LEU A 74 18.78 -12.90 24.56
CA LEU A 74 18.45 -12.33 23.25
C LEU A 74 17.64 -13.31 22.38
N GLY A 75 17.91 -14.60 22.48
CA GLY A 75 17.14 -15.64 21.79
C GLY A 75 15.70 -15.72 22.31
N LYS A 76 15.49 -15.58 23.62
CA LYS A 76 14.14 -15.44 24.19
C LYS A 76 13.44 -14.18 23.72
N TYR A 77 14.16 -13.07 23.62
CA TYR A 77 13.64 -11.82 23.06
C TYR A 77 13.22 -11.99 21.59
N ILE A 78 14.11 -12.51 20.74
CA ILE A 78 13.84 -12.81 19.32
C ILE A 78 12.64 -13.74 19.20
N ALA A 79 12.61 -14.83 19.98
CA ALA A 79 11.49 -15.77 19.96
C ALA A 79 10.18 -15.10 20.38
N CYS A 80 10.20 -14.25 21.41
CA CYS A 80 9.04 -13.48 21.85
C CYS A 80 8.52 -12.55 20.73
N CYS A 81 9.42 -11.81 20.07
CA CYS A 81 9.06 -10.95 18.94
C CYS A 81 8.48 -11.76 17.78
N ILE A 82 9.14 -12.85 17.36
CA ILE A 82 8.67 -13.69 16.25
C ILE A 82 7.32 -14.34 16.58
N VAL A 83 7.13 -14.83 17.80
CA VAL A 83 5.85 -15.40 18.24
C VAL A 83 4.76 -14.33 18.27
N GLY A 84 5.07 -13.14 18.80
CA GLY A 84 4.15 -11.99 18.77
C GLY A 84 3.76 -11.62 17.35
N HIS A 85 4.74 -11.55 16.44
CA HIS A 85 4.50 -11.28 15.03
C HIS A 85 3.64 -12.38 14.38
N ALA A 86 3.96 -13.65 14.63
CA ALA A 86 3.21 -14.77 14.09
C ALA A 86 1.77 -14.81 14.61
N ILE A 87 1.54 -14.53 15.89
CA ILE A 87 0.18 -14.44 16.46
C ILE A 87 -0.58 -13.29 15.80
N HIS A 88 0.03 -12.12 15.66
CA HIS A 88 -0.64 -10.97 15.07
C HIS A 88 -0.96 -11.18 13.58
N GLY A 89 0.02 -11.61 12.79
CA GLY A 89 -0.13 -11.82 11.34
C GLY A 89 -0.95 -13.04 10.95
N LEU A 90 -0.88 -14.15 11.71
CA LEU A 90 -1.58 -15.40 11.34
C LEU A 90 -2.90 -15.62 12.05
N LEU A 91 -3.16 -14.92 13.16
CA LEU A 91 -4.40 -15.08 13.94
C LEU A 91 -5.19 -13.77 14.07
N VAL A 92 -4.55 -12.66 14.47
CA VAL A 92 -5.26 -11.41 14.76
C VAL A 92 -5.75 -10.74 13.48
N LEU A 93 -4.86 -10.43 12.54
CA LEU A 93 -5.22 -9.79 11.27
C LEU A 93 -6.17 -10.67 10.41
N PRO A 94 -5.88 -11.98 10.20
CA PRO A 94 -6.81 -12.92 9.57
C PRO A 94 -8.15 -13.02 10.30
N GLY A 95 -8.14 -13.00 11.63
CA GLY A 95 -9.36 -13.04 12.46
C GLY A 95 -10.24 -11.82 12.23
N ILE A 96 -9.66 -10.62 12.23
CA ILE A 96 -10.36 -9.37 11.92
C ILE A 96 -10.94 -9.42 10.51
N TYR A 97 -10.12 -9.83 9.53
CA TYR A 97 -10.56 -9.96 8.14
C TYR A 97 -11.72 -10.95 8.00
N PHE A 98 -11.63 -12.12 8.64
CA PHE A 98 -12.67 -13.16 8.59
C PHE A 98 -13.97 -12.70 9.26
N ILE A 99 -13.90 -12.05 10.43
CA ILE A 99 -15.08 -11.58 11.16
C ILE A 99 -15.89 -10.59 10.31
N ILE A 100 -15.20 -9.68 9.60
CA ILE A 100 -15.85 -8.63 8.82
C ILE A 100 -16.26 -9.14 7.44
N THR A 101 -15.32 -9.70 6.67
CA THR A 101 -15.56 -10.08 5.27
C THR A 101 -16.27 -11.44 5.12
N ARG A 102 -16.16 -12.31 6.13
CA ARG A 102 -16.56 -13.73 6.11
C ARG A 102 -15.96 -14.53 4.94
N LYS A 103 -14.83 -14.07 4.40
CA LYS A 103 -14.03 -14.78 3.38
C LYS A 103 -12.80 -15.41 4.03
N ASN A 104 -12.24 -16.43 3.38
CA ASN A 104 -11.03 -17.09 3.87
C ASN A 104 -9.81 -16.13 3.77
N PRO A 105 -9.22 -15.70 4.91
CA PRO A 105 -8.08 -14.80 4.91
C PRO A 105 -6.81 -15.45 4.35
N TYR A 106 -6.65 -16.77 4.47
CA TYR A 106 -5.43 -17.45 3.99
C TYR A 106 -5.33 -17.51 2.48
N THR A 107 -6.48 -17.49 1.77
CA THR A 107 -6.49 -17.33 0.31
C THR A 107 -6.00 -15.94 -0.08
N PHE A 108 -6.37 -14.91 0.69
CA PHE A 108 -5.88 -13.55 0.51
C PHE A 108 -4.37 -13.48 0.77
N LEU A 109 -3.91 -14.11 1.86
CA LEU A 109 -2.50 -14.18 2.22
C LEU A 109 -1.64 -14.86 1.15
N TRP A 110 -2.14 -15.94 0.56
CA TRP A 110 -1.46 -16.67 -0.50
C TRP A 110 -1.23 -15.80 -1.75
N GLY A 111 -2.20 -14.96 -2.11
CA GLY A 111 -2.08 -14.06 -3.25
C GLY A 111 -1.05 -12.93 -3.06
N ILE A 112 -0.70 -12.58 -1.82
CA ILE A 112 0.32 -11.56 -1.51
C ILE A 112 1.67 -12.16 -1.07
N PHE A 113 1.81 -13.48 -1.05
CA PHE A 113 3.00 -14.17 -0.51
C PHE A 113 4.32 -13.68 -1.12
N THR A 114 4.35 -13.41 -2.44
CA THR A 114 5.55 -12.89 -3.12
C THR A 114 5.97 -11.51 -2.61
N ALA A 115 5.00 -10.65 -2.28
CA ALA A 115 5.24 -9.35 -1.68
C ALA A 115 5.80 -9.48 -0.25
N LEU A 116 5.24 -10.41 0.54
CA LEU A 116 5.74 -10.70 1.89
C LEU A 116 7.17 -11.25 1.87
N ALA A 117 7.48 -12.17 0.96
CA ALA A 117 8.82 -12.72 0.80
C ALA A 117 9.84 -11.65 0.38
N THR A 118 9.42 -10.71 -0.46
CA THR A 118 10.26 -9.57 -0.85
C THR A 118 10.48 -8.64 0.34
N GLY A 119 9.44 -8.36 1.14
CA GLY A 119 9.56 -7.57 2.38
C GLY A 119 10.51 -8.17 3.39
N PHE A 120 10.49 -9.50 3.53
CA PHE A 120 11.47 -10.22 4.35
C PHE A 120 12.90 -10.07 3.83
N GLY A 121 13.08 -10.11 2.50
CA GLY A 121 14.40 -9.96 1.89
C GLY A 121 14.95 -8.55 2.02
N THR A 122 14.13 -7.54 1.70
CA THR A 122 14.53 -6.13 1.64
C THR A 122 14.54 -5.42 2.99
N SER A 123 13.75 -5.90 3.97
CA SER A 123 13.55 -5.24 5.27
C SER A 123 13.03 -3.79 5.11
N SER A 124 12.21 -3.54 4.08
CA SER A 124 11.62 -2.22 3.85
C SER A 124 10.23 -2.29 3.22
N SER A 125 9.23 -1.76 3.94
CA SER A 125 7.84 -1.62 3.47
C SER A 125 7.73 -0.74 2.22
N SER A 126 8.55 0.31 2.15
CA SER A 126 8.57 1.25 1.00
C SER A 126 9.11 0.58 -0.26
N ALA A 127 10.13 -0.29 -0.12
CA ALA A 127 10.70 -1.03 -1.24
C ALA A 127 9.72 -2.07 -1.80
N THR A 128 8.84 -2.63 -0.97
CA THR A 128 7.84 -3.61 -1.38
C THR A 128 6.56 -3.02 -1.94
N LEU A 129 6.30 -1.73 -1.71
CA LEU A 129 5.02 -1.10 -2.02
C LEU A 129 4.54 -1.34 -3.47
N PRO A 130 5.37 -1.15 -4.51
CA PRO A 130 4.91 -1.35 -5.89
C PRO A 130 4.53 -2.82 -6.18
N LEU A 131 5.26 -3.76 -5.58
CA LEU A 131 4.97 -5.17 -5.69
C LEU A 131 3.69 -5.54 -4.95
N MET A 132 3.52 -5.04 -3.73
CA MET A 132 2.30 -5.29 -2.95
C MET A 132 1.07 -4.79 -3.71
N MET A 133 1.14 -3.59 -4.30
CA MET A 133 0.06 -3.04 -5.13
C MET A 133 -0.28 -3.98 -6.29
N LYS A 134 0.74 -4.52 -6.97
CA LYS A 134 0.55 -5.48 -8.06
C LYS A 134 -0.13 -6.77 -7.58
N CYS A 135 0.38 -7.39 -6.51
CA CYS A 135 -0.19 -8.64 -5.98
C CYS A 135 -1.64 -8.45 -5.51
N VAL A 136 -1.94 -7.35 -4.83
CA VAL A 136 -3.28 -7.05 -4.32
C VAL A 136 -4.27 -6.76 -5.46
N GLU A 137 -3.83 -6.06 -6.52
CA GLU A 137 -4.64 -5.79 -7.72
C GLU A 137 -4.89 -7.06 -8.55
N GLU A 138 -3.84 -7.83 -8.86
CA GLU A 138 -3.92 -8.96 -9.81
C GLU A 138 -4.38 -10.27 -9.16
N ASN A 139 -3.86 -10.62 -7.98
CA ASN A 139 -4.13 -11.93 -7.37
C ASN A 139 -5.38 -11.91 -6.48
N ASN A 140 -5.65 -10.76 -5.83
CA ASN A 140 -6.73 -10.65 -4.84
C ASN A 140 -7.92 -9.84 -5.37
N GLY A 141 -7.81 -9.22 -6.54
CA GLY A 141 -8.89 -8.52 -7.22
C GLY A 141 -9.33 -7.23 -6.53
N VAL A 142 -8.47 -6.61 -5.71
CA VAL A 142 -8.77 -5.30 -5.11
C VAL A 142 -8.68 -4.23 -6.19
N SER A 143 -9.63 -3.31 -6.18
CA SER A 143 -9.69 -2.25 -7.17
C SER A 143 -8.48 -1.31 -7.08
N LYS A 144 -7.97 -0.91 -8.25
CA LYS A 144 -6.80 -0.04 -8.40
C LYS A 144 -6.91 1.27 -7.61
N HIS A 145 -8.11 1.83 -7.49
CA HIS A 145 -8.29 3.10 -6.77
C HIS A 145 -8.16 2.93 -5.25
N ILE A 146 -8.52 1.77 -4.69
CA ILE A 146 -8.35 1.46 -3.27
C ILE A 146 -6.90 1.12 -2.97
N SER A 147 -6.30 0.20 -3.74
CA SER A 147 -4.90 -0.23 -3.53
C SER A 147 -3.92 0.94 -3.63
N ARG A 148 -4.06 1.80 -4.65
CA ARG A 148 -3.17 2.95 -4.91
C ARG A 148 -3.34 4.10 -3.92
N PHE A 149 -4.42 4.09 -3.13
CA PHE A 149 -4.64 5.07 -2.08
C PHE A 149 -4.22 4.56 -0.71
N ILE A 150 -4.69 3.37 -0.32
CA ILE A 150 -4.49 2.83 1.03
C ILE A 150 -3.07 2.32 1.22
N LEU A 151 -2.48 1.58 0.27
CA LEU A 151 -1.18 0.96 0.47
C LEU A 151 -0.04 1.98 0.64
N PRO A 152 0.04 3.10 -0.12
CA PRO A 152 1.08 4.10 0.10
C PRO A 152 0.96 4.85 1.43
N ILE A 153 -0.27 5.07 1.90
CA ILE A 153 -0.53 5.68 3.21
C ILE A 153 -0.15 4.69 4.32
N GLY A 154 -0.60 3.44 4.18
CA GLY A 154 -0.33 2.34 5.10
C GLY A 154 1.17 2.12 5.31
N ALA A 155 1.95 2.08 4.23
CA ALA A 155 3.39 1.84 4.28
C ALA A 155 4.19 2.86 5.13
N THR A 156 3.58 4.00 5.49
CA THR A 156 4.18 4.98 6.40
C THR A 156 3.45 5.09 7.74
N VAL A 157 2.13 4.95 7.76
CA VAL A 157 1.31 5.21 8.96
C VAL A 157 1.07 3.93 9.76
N ASN A 158 0.88 2.80 9.08
CA ASN A 158 0.47 1.54 9.67
C ASN A 158 1.69 0.64 9.88
N MET A 159 2.32 0.78 11.05
CA MET A 159 3.51 0.02 11.42
C MET A 159 3.26 -0.85 12.67
N ASP A 160 2.35 -1.83 12.55
CA ASP A 160 2.00 -2.76 13.64
C ASP A 160 3.21 -3.56 14.13
N GLY A 161 4.06 -4.02 13.22
CA GLY A 161 5.30 -4.71 13.55
C GLY A 161 6.27 -3.83 14.35
N ALA A 162 6.36 -2.54 14.02
CA ALA A 162 7.23 -1.61 14.74
C ALA A 162 6.70 -1.34 16.16
N ALA A 163 5.39 -1.17 16.30
CA ALA A 163 4.75 -1.01 17.60
C ALA A 163 4.95 -2.25 18.50
N LEU A 164 4.81 -3.45 17.93
CA LEU A 164 5.01 -4.71 18.66
C LEU A 164 6.49 -4.86 19.08
N PHE A 165 7.42 -4.65 18.15
CA PHE A 165 8.86 -4.65 18.41
C PHE A 165 9.22 -3.67 19.55
N GLN A 166 8.77 -2.42 19.48
CA GLN A 166 9.06 -1.39 20.47
C GLN A 166 8.53 -1.77 21.86
N CYS A 167 7.30 -2.30 21.93
CA CYS A 167 6.71 -2.75 23.20
C CYS A 167 7.51 -3.90 23.82
N VAL A 168 7.86 -4.92 23.03
CA VAL A 168 8.62 -6.07 23.52
C VAL A 168 10.03 -5.66 23.92
N ALA A 169 10.69 -4.80 23.14
CA ALA A 169 12.03 -4.30 23.45
C ALA A 169 12.07 -3.47 24.74
N ALA A 170 11.10 -2.58 24.97
CA ALA A 170 11.02 -1.79 26.19
C ALA A 170 10.80 -2.67 27.44
N VAL A 171 9.89 -3.64 27.36
CA VAL A 171 9.65 -4.59 28.46
C VAL A 171 10.86 -5.49 28.71
N PHE A 172 11.53 -5.93 27.64
CA PHE A 172 12.75 -6.74 27.74
C PHE A 172 13.87 -5.98 28.45
N ILE A 173 14.13 -4.72 28.09
CA ILE A 173 15.15 -3.88 28.74
C ILE A 173 14.83 -3.68 30.23
N ALA A 174 13.56 -3.45 30.57
CA ALA A 174 13.15 -3.37 31.98
C ALA A 174 13.45 -4.67 32.75
N GLN A 175 13.13 -5.82 32.15
CA GLN A 175 13.39 -7.14 32.74
C GLN A 175 14.90 -7.43 32.86
N LEU A 176 15.69 -7.02 31.86
CA LEU A 176 17.15 -7.17 31.85
C LEU A 176 17.80 -6.44 33.03
N ASN A 177 17.27 -5.26 33.36
CA ASN A 177 17.75 -4.43 34.47
C ASN A 177 17.07 -4.72 35.81
N ASN A 178 16.19 -5.73 35.88
CA ASN A 178 15.36 -6.03 37.05
C ASN A 178 14.54 -4.82 37.55
N ILE A 179 14.12 -3.95 36.64
CA ILE A 179 13.27 -2.80 36.93
C ILE A 179 11.81 -3.25 36.83
N PRO A 180 11.05 -3.27 37.94
CA PRO A 180 9.64 -3.62 37.90
C PRO A 180 8.86 -2.51 37.18
N LEU A 181 8.14 -2.86 36.12
CA LEU A 181 7.24 -1.93 35.44
C LEU A 181 5.93 -1.82 36.20
N ASN A 182 5.53 -0.60 36.55
CA ASN A 182 4.21 -0.33 37.08
C ASN A 182 3.16 -0.25 35.95
N PHE A 183 1.87 -0.31 36.30
CA PHE A 183 0.78 -0.25 35.32
C PHE A 183 0.81 1.03 34.46
N ILE A 184 1.20 2.16 35.05
CA ILE A 184 1.29 3.45 34.36
C ILE A 184 2.38 3.40 33.29
N GLN A 185 3.56 2.85 33.59
CA GLN A 185 4.67 2.69 32.65
C GLN A 185 4.29 1.75 31.50
N VAL A 186 3.61 0.64 31.78
CA VAL A 186 3.10 -0.26 30.73
C VAL A 186 2.13 0.46 29.81
N PHE A 187 1.19 1.24 30.37
CA PHE A 187 0.27 2.04 29.58
C PHE A 187 0.97 3.13 28.77
N THR A 188 1.97 3.80 29.36
CA THR A 188 2.79 4.80 28.66
C THR A 188 3.54 4.17 27.49
N ILE A 189 4.17 2.99 27.68
CA ILE A 189 4.85 2.25 26.59
C ILE A 189 3.87 1.96 25.45
N LEU A 190 2.66 1.48 25.76
CA LEU A 190 1.65 1.17 24.75
C LEU A 190 1.27 2.40 23.91
N VAL A 191 0.97 3.53 24.56
CA VAL A 191 0.54 4.75 23.87
C VAL A 191 1.70 5.37 23.10
N THR A 192 2.90 5.43 23.67
CA THR A 192 4.07 6.03 23.01
C THR A 192 4.55 5.18 21.84
N ALA A 193 4.57 3.84 21.96
CA ALA A 193 4.90 2.95 20.85
C ALA A 193 3.91 3.10 19.70
N THR A 194 2.61 3.14 20.00
CA THR A 194 1.57 3.33 18.98
C THR A 194 1.68 4.69 18.28
N ALA A 195 1.93 5.76 19.04
CA ALA A 195 2.12 7.09 18.46
C ALA A 195 3.43 7.18 17.65
N SER A 196 4.48 6.51 18.12
CA SER A 196 5.80 6.54 17.51
C SER A 196 5.90 5.69 16.25
N SER A 197 5.14 4.59 16.15
CA SER A 197 5.12 3.73 14.97
C SER A 197 4.62 4.47 13.72
N VAL A 198 3.69 5.43 13.87
CA VAL A 198 3.24 6.32 12.78
C VAL A 198 4.36 7.26 12.29
N GLY A 199 5.30 7.59 13.17
CA GLY A 199 6.44 8.48 12.90
C GLY A 199 7.69 7.77 12.38
N ALA A 200 7.73 6.44 12.43
CA ALA A 200 8.82 5.66 11.88
C ALA A 200 8.69 5.63 10.35
N ALA A 201 9.55 6.34 9.63
CA ALA A 201 9.60 6.24 8.18
C ALA A 201 9.99 4.81 7.79
N GLY A 202 9.48 4.29 6.66
CA GLY A 202 9.75 2.93 6.12
C GLY A 202 11.19 2.67 5.63
N ILE A 203 12.15 3.19 6.40
CA ILE A 203 13.60 3.09 6.25
C ILE A 203 14.07 1.93 7.15
N PRO A 204 14.96 1.05 6.65
CA PRO A 204 15.54 -0.02 7.48
C PRO A 204 16.13 0.51 8.79
N ALA A 205 15.95 -0.24 9.88
CA ALA A 205 16.43 0.09 11.24
C ALA A 205 15.88 1.40 11.86
N GLY A 206 14.83 2.00 11.28
CA GLY A 206 14.19 3.21 11.82
C GLY A 206 13.51 3.01 13.20
N GLY A 207 13.15 1.77 13.53
CA GLY A 207 12.50 1.40 14.79
C GLY A 207 13.39 1.57 16.03
N VAL A 208 14.72 1.54 15.87
CA VAL A 208 15.66 1.65 17.00
C VAL A 208 15.77 3.08 17.53
N LEU A 209 15.68 4.09 16.65
CA LEU A 209 15.70 5.50 17.05
C LEU A 209 14.46 5.86 17.88
N THR A 210 13.30 5.35 17.45
CA THR A 210 12.01 5.59 18.10
C THR A 210 11.90 4.84 19.44
N LEU A 211 12.58 3.70 19.59
CA LEU A 211 12.69 3.00 20.87
C LEU A 211 13.37 3.85 21.95
N ALA A 212 14.38 4.66 21.61
CA ALA A 212 15.07 5.53 22.58
C ALA A 212 14.09 6.51 23.26
N ILE A 213 13.18 7.09 22.47
CA ILE A 213 12.15 8.03 22.96
C ILE A 213 11.22 7.34 23.95
N ILE A 214 10.85 6.09 23.68
CA ILE A 214 9.97 5.30 24.54
C ILE A 214 10.65 4.98 25.87
N LEU A 215 11.90 4.54 25.84
CA LEU A 215 12.67 4.23 27.06
C LEU A 215 12.86 5.47 27.94
N GLU A 216 13.18 6.62 27.35
CA GLU A 216 13.32 7.88 28.07
C GLU A 216 11.98 8.30 28.71
N ALA A 217 10.86 8.15 27.99
CA ALA A 217 9.53 8.49 28.49
C ALA A 217 9.10 7.66 29.73
N VAL A 218 9.66 6.46 29.92
CA VAL A 218 9.38 5.61 31.09
C VAL A 218 10.52 5.51 32.10
N GLY A 219 11.63 6.23 31.87
CA GLY A 219 12.79 6.28 32.75
C GLY A 219 13.67 5.03 32.73
N LEU A 220 13.71 4.30 31.62
CA LEU A 220 14.55 3.12 31.43
C LEU A 220 15.92 3.49 30.82
N PRO A 221 16.98 2.71 31.12
CA PRO A 221 18.32 2.96 30.58
C PRO A 221 18.36 2.76 29.06
N THR A 222 18.85 3.76 28.34
CA THR A 222 19.01 3.74 26.87
C THR A 222 20.32 3.09 26.43
N SER A 223 21.26 2.82 27.34
CA SER A 223 22.53 2.13 27.06
C SER A 223 22.33 0.74 26.43
N ASP A 224 21.21 0.10 26.76
CA ASP A 224 20.92 -1.28 26.39
C ASP A 224 20.24 -1.40 25.01
N ILE A 225 19.96 -0.27 24.35
CA ILE A 225 19.48 -0.23 22.96
C ILE A 225 20.49 -0.91 22.02
N SER A 226 21.79 -0.84 22.34
CA SER A 226 22.86 -1.50 21.60
C SER A 226 22.65 -3.02 21.47
N LEU A 227 22.07 -3.65 22.50
CA LEU A 227 21.75 -5.09 22.50
C LEU A 227 20.60 -5.41 21.53
N ILE A 228 19.60 -4.52 21.44
CA ILE A 228 18.49 -4.66 20.51
C ILE A 228 18.96 -4.48 19.08
N LEU A 229 19.80 -3.47 18.84
CA LEU A 229 20.37 -3.18 17.52
C LEU A 229 21.17 -4.37 16.97
N ALA A 230 21.88 -5.11 17.83
CA ALA A 230 22.64 -6.29 17.43
C ALA A 230 21.78 -7.43 16.86
N VAL A 231 20.50 -7.51 17.24
CA VAL A 231 19.56 -8.55 16.79
C VAL A 231 18.45 -8.02 15.88
N ASP A 232 18.41 -6.71 15.67
CA ASP A 232 17.39 -6.01 14.89
C ASP A 232 17.33 -6.51 13.45
N TRP A 233 18.47 -6.91 12.88
CA TRP A 233 18.54 -7.44 11.52
C TRP A 233 17.57 -8.61 11.29
N LEU A 234 17.27 -9.44 12.29
CA LEU A 234 16.31 -10.54 12.16
C LEU A 234 14.88 -10.09 12.44
N VAL A 235 14.70 -9.31 13.50
CA VAL A 235 13.38 -8.90 13.98
C VAL A 235 12.73 -7.89 13.02
N ASP A 236 13.51 -6.95 12.48
CA ASP A 236 13.09 -5.92 11.51
C ASP A 236 12.47 -6.53 10.23
N ARG A 237 12.94 -7.70 9.80
CA ARG A 237 12.39 -8.41 8.65
C ARG A 237 10.99 -8.94 8.92
N THR A 238 10.77 -9.53 10.10
CA THR A 238 9.45 -10.01 10.50
C THR A 238 8.48 -8.86 10.82
N CYS A 239 9.01 -7.75 11.33
CA CYS A 239 8.28 -6.48 11.50
C CYS A 239 7.81 -5.95 10.14
N THR A 240 8.70 -5.93 9.14
CA THR A 240 8.38 -5.48 7.78
C THR A 240 7.24 -6.31 7.17
N ILE A 241 7.27 -7.64 7.31
CA ILE A 241 6.19 -8.52 6.85
C ILE A 241 4.85 -8.07 7.45
N LEU A 242 4.78 -7.86 8.77
CA LEU A 242 3.53 -7.48 9.42
C LEU A 242 3.00 -6.12 8.97
N ASN A 243 3.88 -5.14 8.81
CA ASN A 243 3.48 -3.81 8.38
C ASN A 243 2.80 -3.88 7.00
N VAL A 244 3.45 -4.57 6.04
CA VAL A 244 2.89 -4.70 4.69
C VAL A 244 1.65 -5.60 4.67
N GLU A 245 1.62 -6.65 5.49
CA GLU A 245 0.46 -7.55 5.60
C GLU A 245 -0.78 -6.80 6.13
N GLY A 246 -0.61 -5.96 7.16
CA GLY A 246 -1.67 -5.11 7.69
C GLY A 246 -2.25 -4.18 6.63
N ASP A 247 -1.40 -3.54 5.83
CA ASP A 247 -1.83 -2.67 4.73
C ASP A 247 -2.66 -3.42 3.68
N ALA A 248 -2.23 -4.63 3.33
CA ALA A 248 -2.93 -5.46 2.35
C ALA A 248 -4.31 -5.90 2.87
N TYR A 249 -4.41 -6.35 4.13
CA TYR A 249 -5.70 -6.65 4.74
C TYR A 249 -6.59 -5.41 4.84
N GLY A 250 -6.03 -4.24 5.15
CA GLY A 250 -6.75 -2.97 5.16
C GLY A 250 -7.36 -2.65 3.79
N ALA A 251 -6.60 -2.83 2.70
CA ALA A 251 -7.10 -2.65 1.35
C ALA A 251 -8.22 -3.65 1.00
N GLY A 252 -8.06 -4.92 1.36
CA GLY A 252 -9.09 -5.96 1.15
C GLY A 252 -10.36 -5.73 1.97
N LEU A 253 -10.22 -5.20 3.18
CA LEU A 253 -11.33 -4.87 4.06
C LEU A 253 -12.13 -3.68 3.51
N LEU A 254 -11.44 -2.64 3.05
CA LEU A 254 -12.08 -1.47 2.46
C LEU A 254 -12.82 -1.81 1.17
N GLN A 255 -12.23 -2.66 0.32
CA GLN A 255 -12.91 -3.20 -0.87
C GLN A 255 -14.24 -3.84 -0.50
N TRP A 256 -14.28 -4.68 0.54
CA TRP A 256 -15.52 -5.32 0.98
C TRP A 256 -16.58 -4.30 1.45
N TYR A 257 -16.17 -3.23 2.13
CA TYR A 257 -17.10 -2.17 2.53
C TYR A 257 -17.68 -1.40 1.34
N VAL A 258 -16.86 -1.10 0.33
CA VAL A 258 -17.29 -0.43 -0.90
C VAL A 258 -18.27 -1.33 -1.66
N ASP A 259 -17.92 -2.59 -1.93
CA ASP A 259 -18.77 -3.55 -2.65
C ASP A 259 -20.13 -3.76 -1.96
N ARG A 260 -20.16 -3.70 -0.62
CA ARG A 260 -21.40 -3.85 0.15
C ARG A 260 -22.27 -2.61 0.11
N SER A 261 -21.66 -1.44 0.05
CA SER A 261 -22.36 -0.16 -0.10
C SER A 261 -22.97 -0.02 -1.50
N ASP A 262 -22.38 -0.70 -2.49
CA ASP A 262 -22.79 -0.69 -3.91
C ASP A 262 -23.83 -1.77 -4.28
N LYS A 263 -24.52 -2.40 -3.31
CA LYS A 263 -25.50 -3.47 -3.61
C LYS A 263 -26.69 -2.98 -4.47
N PRO A 264 -27.21 -3.86 -5.36
CA PRO A 264 -27.93 -3.50 -6.59
C PRO A 264 -29.37 -3.09 -6.31
N GLY A 265 -29.66 -1.83 -6.54
CA GLY A 265 -30.97 -1.21 -6.29
C GLY A 265 -30.98 0.28 -6.62
N LYS A 266 -29.79 0.89 -6.66
CA LYS A 266 -29.52 2.03 -7.52
C LYS A 266 -28.67 1.51 -8.67
N GLY A 267 -29.13 1.68 -9.90
CA GLY A 267 -28.27 1.55 -11.07
C GLY A 267 -27.07 2.47 -10.92
N PRO A 268 -26.06 2.38 -11.80
CA PRO A 268 -24.94 3.31 -11.76
C PRO A 268 -25.52 4.74 -11.80
N GLU A 269 -25.49 5.48 -10.68
CA GLU A 269 -25.56 6.95 -10.70
C GLU A 269 -24.18 7.44 -11.22
N LEU A 270 -23.87 7.01 -12.44
CA LEU A 270 -22.78 7.44 -13.31
C LEU A 270 -23.38 7.76 -14.67
N SER A 271 -24.42 8.60 -14.69
CA SER A 271 -24.87 9.36 -15.85
C SER A 271 -26.14 10.10 -15.46
N GLU A 272 -25.99 11.33 -14.99
CA GLU A 272 -26.81 12.48 -15.38
C GLU A 272 -26.35 13.65 -14.52
N VAL A 273 -25.51 14.49 -15.13
CA VAL A 273 -25.40 15.89 -14.73
C VAL A 273 -26.80 16.48 -14.87
N LYS A 274 -27.54 16.59 -13.77
CA LYS A 274 -28.70 17.47 -13.73
C LYS A 274 -28.20 18.88 -13.92
N THR A 275 -28.38 19.41 -15.12
CA THR A 275 -28.42 20.86 -15.32
C THR A 275 -29.44 21.44 -14.34
N VAL A 276 -29.11 22.60 -13.76
CA VAL A 276 -29.88 23.20 -12.67
C VAL A 276 -31.31 23.58 -13.06
N ASP A 277 -31.68 23.48 -14.34
CA ASP A 277 -33.07 23.57 -14.79
C ASP A 277 -33.43 22.30 -15.58
N GLY A 278 -34.52 21.64 -15.19
CA GLY A 278 -34.99 20.32 -15.68
C GLY A 278 -35.45 20.27 -17.13
N THR A 279 -34.69 20.87 -18.04
CA THR A 279 -34.84 20.76 -19.49
C THR A 279 -33.79 19.79 -20.05
N PRO A 280 -34.17 18.85 -20.94
CA PRO A 280 -33.20 18.00 -21.61
C PRO A 280 -32.20 18.86 -22.39
N ALA A 281 -30.91 18.54 -22.26
CA ALA A 281 -29.85 19.24 -22.98
C ALA A 281 -30.10 19.14 -24.50
N VAL A 282 -30.19 20.30 -25.13
CA VAL A 282 -30.26 20.43 -26.59
C VAL A 282 -28.93 19.93 -27.17
N PRO A 283 -28.94 19.08 -28.20
CA PRO A 283 -27.70 18.64 -28.84
C PRO A 283 -26.94 19.86 -29.37
N GLU A 284 -25.70 20.02 -28.93
CA GLU A 284 -24.79 21.07 -29.38
C GLU A 284 -24.41 20.82 -30.85
N HIS A 285 -25.15 21.46 -31.76
CA HIS A 285 -24.83 21.47 -33.18
C HIS A 285 -23.68 22.45 -33.44
N SER A 286 -22.49 21.90 -33.67
CA SER A 286 -21.33 22.68 -34.11
C SER A 286 -21.48 23.02 -35.62
N PRO A 287 -21.46 24.32 -36.02
CA PRO A 287 -21.60 24.73 -37.42
C PRO A 287 -20.46 24.24 -38.33
N LEU A 288 -19.40 23.67 -37.76
CA LEU A 288 -18.27 23.07 -38.50
C LEU A 288 -18.54 21.62 -38.94
N ILE A 289 -19.59 20.97 -38.42
CA ILE A 289 -19.97 19.61 -38.81
C ILE A 289 -20.91 19.64 -40.03
N GLU A 290 -21.82 20.62 -40.11
CA GLU A 290 -22.70 20.81 -41.28
C GLU A 290 -21.93 21.16 -42.56
N GLU A 291 -20.88 21.98 -42.48
CA GLU A 291 -20.08 22.34 -43.67
C GLU A 291 -19.29 21.15 -44.22
N LYS A 292 -18.93 20.18 -43.36
CA LYS A 292 -18.19 18.99 -43.75
C LYS A 292 -19.12 17.90 -44.29
N GLU A 293 -20.29 17.70 -43.67
CA GLU A 293 -21.29 16.74 -44.15
C GLU A 293 -21.98 17.20 -45.44
N SER A 294 -22.25 18.50 -45.61
CA SER A 294 -22.80 19.04 -46.86
C SER A 294 -21.82 19.00 -48.04
N ARG A 295 -20.52 19.19 -47.80
CA ARG A 295 -19.48 19.02 -48.83
C ARG A 295 -19.30 17.56 -49.24
N VAL A 296 -19.32 16.64 -48.28
CA VAL A 296 -19.22 15.19 -48.55
C VAL A 296 -20.47 14.68 -49.27
N ALA A 297 -21.66 15.10 -48.86
CA ALA A 297 -22.92 14.72 -49.51
C ALA A 297 -23.03 15.29 -50.94
N GLY A 298 -22.50 16.49 -51.20
CA GLY A 298 -22.43 17.11 -52.52
C GLY A 298 -21.44 16.42 -53.47
N GLU A 299 -20.33 15.90 -52.96
CA GLU A 299 -19.35 15.14 -53.75
C GLU A 299 -19.86 13.73 -54.10
N GLU A 300 -20.58 13.06 -53.19
CA GLU A 300 -21.19 11.74 -53.44
C GLU A 300 -22.35 11.81 -54.45
N THR A 301 -23.19 12.85 -54.38
CA THR A 301 -24.27 13.05 -55.36
C THR A 301 -23.75 13.43 -56.75
N ALA A 302 -22.66 14.20 -56.85
CA ALA A 302 -22.01 14.52 -58.12
C ALA A 302 -21.30 13.30 -58.75
N ALA A 303 -20.75 12.40 -57.93
CA ALA A 303 -20.15 11.15 -58.39
C ALA A 303 -21.22 10.14 -58.88
N ALA A 304 -22.36 10.04 -58.20
CA ALA A 304 -23.48 9.18 -58.62
C ALA A 304 -24.14 9.65 -59.93
N ALA A 305 -24.28 10.96 -60.14
CA ALA A 305 -24.83 11.52 -61.38
C ALA A 305 -23.93 11.25 -62.61
N ARG A 306 -22.59 11.33 -62.44
CA ARG A 306 -21.63 11.02 -63.52
C ARG A 306 -21.51 9.52 -63.84
N GLY A 307 -21.89 8.65 -62.92
CA GLY A 307 -21.98 7.20 -63.14
C GLY A 307 -23.19 6.82 -63.99
N SER A 308 -24.34 7.46 -63.75
CA SER A 308 -25.59 7.15 -64.45
C SER A 308 -25.65 7.60 -65.91
N GLU A 309 -24.89 8.63 -66.31
CA GLU A 309 -24.84 9.09 -67.71
C GLU A 309 -24.00 8.18 -68.63
N LYS A 310 -23.14 7.31 -68.08
CA LYS A 310 -22.30 6.41 -68.88
C LYS A 310 -22.93 5.05 -69.19
N GLU A 311 -24.05 4.70 -68.56
CA GLU A 311 -24.79 3.45 -68.81
C GLU A 311 -25.96 3.60 -69.80
N SER A 312 -26.27 4.81 -70.27
CA SER A 312 -27.39 5.06 -71.20
C SER A 312 -26.98 5.22 -72.67
N VAL A 313 -25.71 4.98 -73.02
CA VAL A 313 -25.23 4.98 -74.43
C VAL A 313 -24.41 3.72 -74.70
N MET A 314 -25.10 2.57 -74.72
CA MET A 314 -24.74 1.37 -75.48
C MET A 314 -26.01 0.62 -75.86
#